data_AF-A0A818V365-F1
#
_entry.id   AF-A0A818V365-F1
#
_cell.length_a   1.000
_cell.length_b   1.000
_cell.length_c   1.000
_cell.angle_alpha   90.00
_cell.angle_beta   90.00
_cell.angle_gamma   90.00
#
_symmetry.space_group_name_H-M   'P 1'
#
loop_
_entity.id
_entity.type
_entity.pdbx_description
1 polymer ?
#
loop_
_entity_poly.entity_id
_entity_poly.type
_entity_poly.pdbx_seq_one_letter_code
_entity_poly.pdbx_strand_id
1 'polypeptide(L)'
;MACSLSTISTIDDLSRIRAVLLPHLLNTIGDNDYQTTDTDATEDDEIPTSESVARTAALLSTQGKKKKKLSDKRHEWLRECHLAFSPILNLLVVAFDQQIVVSTARNKTSNYEQSNFIAAFDTRLQVESNERITSVLCLPIASNTKRSSPEWTCIIVGFTTGY
;
A
#
# COMPACT_ATOMS: atom_id res chain seq x y z
N MET A 1 -7.60 -31.96 1.78
CA MET A 1 -6.96 -30.90 0.98
C MET A 1 -7.18 -29.60 1.73
N ALA A 2 -6.18 -29.11 2.46
CA ALA A 2 -6.27 -27.84 3.18
C ALA A 2 -5.66 -26.74 2.30
N CYS A 3 -6.41 -25.68 2.02
CA CYS A 3 -5.88 -24.52 1.31
C CYS A 3 -5.05 -23.68 2.28
N SER A 4 -3.79 -23.43 1.95
CA SER A 4 -2.91 -22.51 2.67
C SER A 4 -2.75 -21.20 1.89
N LEU A 5 -2.88 -20.07 2.58
CA LEU A 5 -2.58 -18.75 2.01
C LEU A 5 -1.09 -18.46 2.19
N SER A 6 -0.40 -18.11 1.10
CA SER A 6 0.99 -17.64 1.14
C SER A 6 1.07 -16.17 0.75
N THR A 7 1.99 -15.44 1.38
CA THR A 7 2.30 -14.06 1.01
C THR A 7 3.27 -14.05 -0.16
N ILE A 8 2.89 -13.42 -1.26
CA ILE A 8 3.71 -13.35 -2.48
C ILE A 8 4.49 -12.03 -2.54
N SER A 9 3.92 -10.94 -2.03
CA SER A 9 4.54 -9.61 -2.09
C SER A 9 4.01 -8.69 -1.00
N THR A 10 4.73 -7.61 -0.75
CA THR A 10 4.38 -6.53 0.20
C THR A 10 4.40 -5.18 -0.49
N ILE A 11 3.68 -4.20 0.07
CA ILE A 11 3.71 -2.81 -0.40
C ILE A 11 4.40 -2.00 0.71
N ASP A 12 5.59 -1.47 0.44
CA ASP A 12 6.37 -0.75 1.45
C ASP A 12 5.85 0.68 1.65
N ASP A 13 5.31 1.31 0.60
CA ASP A 13 4.95 2.74 0.59
C ASP A 13 3.42 2.98 0.58
N LEU A 14 2.67 2.20 1.36
CA LEU A 14 1.21 2.23 1.36
C LEU A 14 0.65 3.60 1.80
N SER A 15 1.32 4.27 2.74
CA SER A 15 0.93 5.59 3.23
C SER A 15 1.00 6.66 2.15
N ARG A 16 2.05 6.64 1.31
CA ARG A 16 2.16 7.57 0.18
C ARG A 16 1.13 7.27 -0.90
N ILE A 17 0.90 6.00 -1.24
CA ILE A 17 -0.15 5.61 -2.19
C ILE A 17 -1.50 6.15 -1.73
N ARG A 18 -1.82 5.98 -0.44
CA ARG A 18 -3.04 6.53 0.14
C ARG A 18 -3.10 8.06 0.04
N ALA A 19 -2.02 8.74 0.38
CA ALA A 19 -1.97 10.20 0.37
C ALA A 19 -2.20 10.77 -1.04
N VAL A 20 -1.64 10.10 -2.05
CA VAL A 20 -1.81 10.47 -3.46
C VAL A 20 -3.23 10.21 -3.94
N LEU A 21 -3.79 9.03 -3.66
CA LEU A 21 -5.09 8.58 -4.17
C LEU A 21 -6.29 9.21 -3.44
N LEU A 22 -6.16 9.54 -2.16
CA LEU A 22 -7.27 10.04 -1.34
C LEU A 22 -6.86 11.30 -0.56
N PRO A 23 -6.46 12.39 -1.25
CA PRO A 23 -6.04 13.61 -0.59
C PRO A 23 -7.16 14.20 0.30
N HIS A 24 -8.42 13.99 -0.09
CA HIS A 24 -9.58 14.47 0.67
C HIS A 24 -9.84 13.71 1.97
N LEU A 25 -9.42 12.44 2.08
CA LEU A 25 -9.59 11.65 3.30
C LEU A 25 -8.49 11.89 4.34
N LEU A 26 -7.38 12.53 3.95
CA LEU A 26 -6.32 12.92 4.89
C LEU A 26 -6.80 13.99 5.87
N ASN A 27 -7.67 14.92 5.43
CA ASN A 27 -8.15 16.01 6.27
C ASN A 27 -9.25 15.59 7.27
N THR A 28 -9.90 14.43 7.07
CA THR A 28 -11.01 13.97 7.93
C THR A 28 -10.52 13.09 9.08
N ILE A 29 -9.36 12.45 8.94
CA ILE A 29 -8.75 11.60 9.96
C ILE A 29 -7.54 12.35 10.48
N GLY A 30 -7.71 13.10 11.58
CA GLY A 30 -6.64 13.85 12.22
C GLY A 30 -5.35 13.05 12.32
N ASP A 31 -4.27 13.70 11.90
CA ASP A 31 -2.92 13.19 11.60
C ASP A 31 -2.14 12.59 12.79
N ASN A 32 -2.80 12.11 13.84
CA ASN A 32 -2.16 11.67 15.09
C ASN A 32 -1.84 10.17 15.18
N ASP A 33 -2.16 9.35 14.16
CA ASP A 33 -2.01 7.89 14.23
C ASP A 33 -1.00 7.29 13.23
N TYR A 34 -0.28 8.12 12.46
CA TYR A 34 0.68 7.67 11.44
C TYR A 34 2.16 7.97 11.79
N GLN A 35 2.53 7.94 13.07
CA GLN A 35 3.92 7.71 13.43
C GLN A 35 4.21 6.21 13.42
N THR A 36 4.71 5.72 12.28
CA THR A 36 5.52 4.50 12.25
C THR A 36 6.84 4.85 12.93
N THR A 37 6.93 4.67 14.25
CA THR A 37 8.23 4.70 14.94
C THR A 37 8.93 3.36 14.69
N ASP A 38 9.47 3.19 13.49
CA ASP A 38 10.65 2.35 13.29
C ASP A 38 11.87 3.24 13.56
N THR A 39 12.09 3.56 14.84
CA THR A 39 13.37 4.07 15.31
C THR A 39 14.11 2.92 15.94
N ASP A 40 15.04 2.40 15.14
CA ASP A 40 16.19 1.62 15.53
C ASP A 40 16.77 2.21 16.83
N ALA A 41 16.85 1.38 17.86
CA ALA A 41 17.32 1.76 19.17
C ALA A 41 18.86 1.91 19.11
N THR A 42 19.34 3.15 19.04
CA THR A 42 20.64 3.49 19.63
C THR A 42 20.39 3.98 21.05
N GLU A 43 20.85 3.16 21.99
CA GLU A 43 20.84 3.37 23.43
C GLU A 43 21.59 4.65 23.80
N ASP A 44 20.95 5.57 24.52
CA ASP A 44 21.63 6.54 25.37
C ASP A 44 20.84 6.66 26.69
N ASP A 45 21.58 6.41 27.78
CA ASP A 45 21.14 6.27 29.17
C ASP A 45 20.60 7.56 29.79
N GLU A 46 19.36 7.57 30.27
CA GLU A 46 18.96 8.39 31.43
C GLU A 46 17.90 7.65 32.28
N ILE A 47 18.23 7.41 33.55
CA ILE A 47 17.44 6.67 34.54
C ILE A 47 16.42 7.62 35.21
N PRO A 48 15.09 7.39 35.11
CA PRO A 48 14.11 8.11 35.92
C PRO A 48 13.71 7.28 37.17
N THR A 49 13.61 7.96 38.30
CA THR A 49 13.42 7.40 39.65
C THR A 49 12.03 6.83 39.93
N SER A 50 12.00 5.94 40.94
CA SER A 50 11.00 4.90 41.22
C SER A 50 9.63 5.35 41.77
N GLU A 51 9.23 6.62 41.68
CA GLU A 51 7.91 7.07 42.16
C GLU A 51 6.90 7.37 41.05
N SER A 52 7.33 7.45 39.78
CA SER A 52 6.43 7.68 38.64
C SER A 52 5.82 6.38 38.08
N VAL A 53 6.44 5.22 38.35
CA VAL A 53 6.09 3.91 37.77
C VAL A 53 4.77 3.34 38.30
N ALA A 54 4.37 3.69 39.52
CA ALA A 54 3.15 3.16 40.14
C ALA A 54 1.86 3.76 39.54
N ARG A 55 1.89 5.00 39.03
CA ARG A 55 0.71 5.67 38.45
C ARG A 55 0.48 5.29 37.00
N THR A 56 1.54 5.03 36.24
CA THR A 56 1.44 4.55 34.85
C THR A 56 0.98 3.09 34.81
N ALA A 57 1.49 2.22 35.69
CA ALA A 57 1.10 0.80 35.70
C ALA A 57 -0.42 0.56 35.91
N ALA A 58 -1.10 1.41 36.68
CA ALA A 58 -2.54 1.29 36.93
C ALA A 58 -3.39 1.56 35.67
N LEU A 59 -2.95 2.47 34.79
CA LEU A 59 -3.65 2.82 33.54
C LEU A 59 -3.42 1.80 32.40
N LEU A 60 -2.40 0.95 32.53
CA LEU A 60 -2.04 -0.09 31.55
C LEU A 60 -2.81 -1.42 31.72
N SER A 61 -3.63 -1.57 32.76
CA SER A 61 -4.33 -2.84 33.06
C SER A 61 -5.69 -3.03 32.35
N THR A 62 -6.19 -2.08 31.56
CA THR A 62 -7.51 -2.18 30.90
C THR A 62 -7.49 -2.18 29.36
N GLN A 63 -6.32 -2.32 28.72
CA GLN A 63 -6.17 -2.29 27.25
C GLN A 63 -5.76 -3.65 26.62
N GLY A 64 -6.12 -4.76 27.26
CA GLY A 64 -5.69 -6.11 26.83
C GLY A 64 -6.51 -6.79 25.72
N LYS A 65 -7.65 -6.25 25.24
CA LYS A 65 -8.57 -6.99 24.35
C LYS A 65 -9.17 -6.24 23.14
N LYS A 66 -8.58 -5.11 22.70
CA LYS A 66 -9.12 -4.33 21.56
C LYS A 66 -8.16 -4.07 20.39
N LYS A 67 -6.97 -4.69 20.33
CA LYS A 67 -6.02 -4.46 19.22
C LYS A 67 -6.34 -5.18 17.89
N LYS A 68 -7.18 -6.23 17.88
CA LYS A 68 -7.43 -7.03 16.66
C LYS A 68 -8.57 -6.53 15.75
N LYS A 69 -9.42 -5.59 16.21
CA LYS A 69 -10.58 -5.09 15.43
C LYS A 69 -10.36 -3.71 14.78
N LEU A 70 -9.34 -2.97 15.18
CA LEU A 70 -9.09 -1.62 14.66
C LEU A 70 -8.27 -1.66 13.36
N SER A 71 -7.41 -2.66 13.18
CA SER A 71 -6.54 -2.79 11.99
C SER A 71 -7.30 -2.92 10.68
N ASP A 72 -8.45 -3.59 10.69
CA ASP A 72 -9.25 -3.84 9.47
C ASP A 72 -9.90 -2.57 8.92
N LYS A 73 -10.27 -1.62 9.78
CA LYS A 73 -10.87 -0.35 9.33
C LYS A 73 -9.83 0.63 8.78
N ARG A 74 -8.57 0.50 9.18
CA ARG A 74 -7.50 1.44 8.76
C ARG A 74 -7.20 1.39 7.27
N HIS A 75 -7.55 0.29 6.60
CA HIS A 75 -7.28 0.07 5.18
C HIS A 75 -8.56 -0.20 4.37
N GLU A 76 -9.72 0.22 4.89
CA GLU A 76 -11.00 0.02 4.19
C GLU A 76 -11.02 0.71 2.82
N TRP A 77 -10.30 1.82 2.67
CA TRP A 77 -10.11 2.54 1.40
C TRP A 77 -9.53 1.65 0.28
N LEU A 78 -8.70 0.65 0.60
CA LEU A 78 -8.16 -0.27 -0.41
C LEU A 78 -9.24 -1.11 -1.09
N ARG A 79 -10.39 -1.31 -0.44
CA ARG A 79 -11.52 -2.06 -1.02
C ARG A 79 -12.18 -1.30 -2.17
N GLU A 80 -12.08 0.02 -2.16
CA GLU A 80 -12.64 0.88 -3.20
C GLU A 80 -11.64 1.12 -4.34
N CYS A 81 -10.37 0.72 -4.16
CA CYS A 81 -9.35 0.81 -5.19
C CYS A 81 -9.44 -0.35 -6.19
N HIS A 82 -9.09 -0.04 -7.44
CA HIS A 82 -8.84 -1.03 -8.48
C HIS A 82 -7.36 -1.39 -8.49
N LEU A 83 -7.05 -2.70 -8.46
CA LEU A 83 -5.69 -3.22 -8.40
C LEU A 83 -5.41 -4.07 -9.63
N ALA A 84 -4.23 -3.90 -10.22
CA ALA A 84 -3.74 -4.76 -11.29
C ALA A 84 -2.25 -5.05 -11.11
N PHE A 85 -1.86 -6.30 -11.34
CA PHE A 85 -0.46 -6.72 -11.34
C PHE A 85 -0.02 -7.01 -12.77
N SER A 86 1.23 -6.66 -13.09
CA SER A 86 1.82 -7.14 -14.34
C SER A 86 1.98 -8.67 -14.31
N PRO A 87 1.95 -9.33 -15.48
CA PRO A 87 2.12 -10.79 -15.57
C PRO A 87 3.43 -11.32 -14.99
N ILE A 88 4.46 -10.47 -14.87
CA ILE A 88 5.77 -10.80 -14.31
C ILE A 88 5.97 -10.26 -12.88
N LEU A 89 4.89 -9.78 -12.23
CA LEU A 89 4.87 -9.27 -10.85
C LEU A 89 5.89 -8.17 -10.55
N ASN A 90 6.30 -7.41 -11.57
CA ASN A 90 7.24 -6.30 -11.41
C ASN A 90 6.55 -4.93 -11.30
N LEU A 91 5.26 -4.85 -11.62
CA LEU A 91 4.43 -3.65 -11.51
C LEU A 91 3.15 -3.98 -10.76
N LEU A 92 2.77 -3.07 -9.86
CA LEU A 92 1.48 -3.03 -9.20
C LEU A 92 0.85 -1.66 -9.49
N VAL A 93 -0.33 -1.68 -10.07
CA VAL A 93 -1.10 -0.48 -10.35
C VAL A 93 -2.25 -0.40 -9.36
N VAL A 94 -2.37 0.73 -8.67
CA VAL A 94 -3.46 1.05 -7.76
C VAL A 94 -4.17 2.27 -8.33
N ALA A 95 -5.47 2.15 -8.56
CA ALA A 95 -6.28 3.24 -9.09
C ALA A 95 -7.51 3.49 -8.23
N PHE A 96 -7.87 4.76 -8.12
CA PHE A 96 -9.06 5.20 -7.41
C PHE A 96 -9.55 6.51 -8.01
N ASP A 97 -10.86 6.61 -8.24
CA ASP A 97 -11.50 7.80 -8.84
C ASP A 97 -10.84 8.18 -10.18
N GLN A 98 -10.03 9.23 -10.23
CA GLN A 98 -9.29 9.66 -11.43
C GLN A 98 -7.77 9.51 -11.29
N GLN A 99 -7.31 8.96 -10.18
CA GLN A 99 -5.90 8.88 -9.84
C GLN A 99 -5.40 7.45 -9.97
N ILE A 100 -4.15 7.34 -10.40
CA ILE A 100 -3.46 6.07 -10.54
C ILE A 100 -2.05 6.21 -9.99
N VAL A 101 -1.63 5.19 -9.26
CA VAL A 101 -0.27 5.04 -8.74
C VAL A 101 0.29 3.73 -9.26
N VAL A 102 1.41 3.83 -9.95
CA VAL A 102 2.18 2.70 -10.44
C VAL A 102 3.37 2.48 -9.50
N SER A 103 3.39 1.30 -8.90
CA SER A 103 4.45 0.85 -8.01
C SER A 103 5.31 -0.20 -8.72
N THR A 104 6.62 -0.12 -8.55
CA THR A 104 7.58 -1.07 -9.12
C THR A 104 8.09 -2.02 -8.03
N ALA A 105 8.34 -3.26 -8.40
CA ALA A 105 8.96 -4.24 -7.52
C ALA A 105 10.42 -3.86 -7.25
N ARG A 106 10.76 -3.73 -5.98
CA ARG A 106 12.12 -3.68 -5.46
C ARG A 106 12.41 -5.02 -4.79
N ASN A 107 13.32 -5.78 -5.38
CA ASN A 107 13.78 -7.02 -4.78
C ASN A 107 14.79 -6.69 -3.69
N LYS A 108 14.49 -7.06 -2.44
CA LYS A 108 15.48 -7.04 -1.36
C LYS A 108 16.41 -8.23 -1.59
N THR A 109 17.70 -7.98 -1.63
CA THR A 109 18.77 -8.89 -2.10
C THR A 109 18.87 -10.22 -1.36
N SER A 110 18.08 -10.45 -0.30
CA SER A 110 18.12 -11.64 0.55
C SER A 110 17.04 -12.69 0.26
N ASN A 111 15.89 -12.31 -0.32
CA ASN A 111 14.78 -13.24 -0.60
C ASN A 111 14.19 -12.93 -1.97
N TYR A 112 14.68 -13.61 -3.01
CA TYR A 112 14.21 -13.47 -4.39
C TYR A 112 12.71 -13.80 -4.59
N GLU A 113 12.07 -14.39 -3.60
CA GLU A 113 10.69 -14.88 -3.70
C GLU A 113 9.63 -13.85 -3.26
N GLN A 114 10.03 -12.79 -2.54
CA GLN A 114 9.07 -11.80 -2.03
C GLN A 114 9.43 -10.39 -2.47
N SER A 115 8.76 -9.92 -3.52
CA SER A 115 8.94 -8.57 -4.04
C SER A 115 8.24 -7.54 -3.14
N ASN A 116 8.90 -6.40 -2.92
CA ASN A 116 8.32 -5.26 -2.21
C ASN A 116 7.99 -4.18 -3.23
N PHE A 117 6.76 -3.69 -3.28
CA PHE A 117 6.34 -2.65 -4.20
C PHE A 117 6.53 -1.27 -3.60
N ILE A 118 7.13 -0.37 -4.37
CA ILE A 118 7.36 1.04 -4.01
C ILE A 118 6.71 1.92 -5.07
N ALA A 119 6.01 2.97 -4.63
CA ALA A 119 5.40 3.95 -5.51
C ALA A 119 6.46 4.65 -6.36
N ALA A 120 6.40 4.41 -7.68
CA ALA A 120 7.38 4.92 -8.64
C ALA A 120 6.81 6.11 -9.43
N PHE A 121 5.53 6.03 -9.79
CA PHE A 121 4.87 7.04 -10.61
C PHE A 121 3.43 7.21 -10.16
N ASP A 122 2.95 8.44 -10.15
CA ASP A 122 1.56 8.78 -9.93
C ASP A 122 1.06 9.75 -10.99
N THR A 123 -0.20 9.61 -11.37
CA THR A 123 -0.83 10.54 -12.30
C THR A 123 -2.32 10.63 -12.09
N ARG A 124 -2.90 11.73 -12.56
CA ARG A 124 -4.34 11.93 -12.63
C ARG A 124 -4.76 11.88 -14.09
N LEU A 125 -5.67 10.96 -14.40
CA LEU A 125 -6.24 10.80 -15.72
C LEU A 125 -7.36 11.83 -15.89
N GLN A 126 -7.03 12.99 -16.49
CA GLN A 126 -8.00 14.04 -16.81
C GLN A 126 -8.61 13.79 -18.18
N VAL A 127 -9.57 12.88 -18.25
CA VAL A 127 -10.33 12.62 -19.49
C VAL A 127 -11.56 13.53 -19.48
N GLU A 128 -12.48 13.38 -18.52
CA GLU A 128 -13.58 14.34 -18.27
C GLU A 128 -13.82 14.64 -16.78
N SER A 129 -14.56 15.71 -16.47
CA SER A 129 -14.78 16.18 -15.08
C SER A 129 -15.59 15.22 -14.19
N ASN A 130 -16.37 14.31 -14.78
CA ASN A 130 -17.23 13.37 -14.06
C ASN A 130 -16.88 11.90 -14.31
N GLU A 131 -15.80 11.62 -15.03
CA GLU A 131 -15.36 10.26 -15.30
C GLU A 131 -14.58 9.67 -14.14
N ARG A 132 -14.83 8.40 -13.85
CA ARG A 132 -14.11 7.64 -12.83
C ARG A 132 -13.60 6.35 -13.42
N ILE A 133 -12.45 5.91 -12.93
CA ILE A 133 -11.86 4.62 -13.23
C ILE A 133 -12.76 3.53 -12.66
N THR A 134 -13.15 2.57 -13.49
CA THR A 134 -13.97 1.41 -13.10
C THR A 134 -13.20 0.10 -13.14
N SER A 135 -12.08 0.06 -13.85
CA SER A 135 -11.27 -1.13 -14.01
C SER A 135 -9.86 -0.79 -14.45
N VAL A 136 -8.88 -1.59 -14.03
CA VAL A 136 -7.50 -1.51 -14.50
C VAL A 136 -6.99 -2.90 -14.83
N LEU A 137 -6.20 -3.00 -15.91
CA LEU A 137 -5.60 -4.25 -16.36
C LEU A 137 -4.15 -4.02 -16.79
N CYS A 138 -3.27 -4.97 -16.46
CA CYS A 138 -1.90 -4.98 -16.96
C CYS A 138 -1.74 -6.12 -17.96
N LEU A 139 -1.50 -5.78 -19.23
CA LEU A 139 -1.30 -6.75 -20.31
C LEU A 139 0.16 -6.80 -20.75
N PRO A 140 0.72 -7.99 -21.00
CA PRO A 140 2.04 -8.10 -21.58
C PRO A 140 1.98 -7.66 -23.04
N ILE A 141 2.84 -6.73 -23.44
CA ILE A 141 3.06 -6.43 -24.86
C ILE A 141 4.17 -7.36 -25.33
N ALA A 142 3.84 -8.31 -26.20
CA ALA A 142 4.82 -9.18 -26.81
C ALA A 142 5.72 -8.36 -27.75
N SER A 143 7.00 -8.30 -27.42
CA SER A 143 8.02 -7.87 -28.37
C SER A 143 8.29 -9.04 -29.31
N ASN A 144 8.24 -8.84 -30.64
CA ASN A 144 8.59 -9.86 -31.65
C ASN A 144 10.09 -10.20 -31.68
N THR A 145 10.79 -9.98 -30.57
CA THR A 145 12.19 -10.39 -30.40
C THR A 145 12.19 -11.80 -29.83
N LYS A 146 13.23 -12.58 -30.16
CA LYS A 146 13.40 -14.01 -29.77
C LYS A 146 13.50 -14.25 -28.24
N ARG A 147 13.10 -13.28 -27.41
CA ARG A 147 13.12 -13.34 -25.96
C ARG A 147 11.75 -13.78 -25.46
N SER A 148 11.74 -14.80 -24.60
CA SER A 148 10.53 -15.42 -24.05
C SER A 148 9.79 -14.55 -23.01
N SER A 149 10.32 -13.37 -22.66
CA SER A 149 9.75 -12.49 -21.65
C SER A 149 9.21 -11.20 -22.30
N PRO A 150 8.00 -10.74 -21.95
CA PRO A 150 7.48 -9.47 -22.44
C PRO A 150 8.33 -8.32 -21.91
N GLU A 151 8.83 -7.48 -22.82
CA GLU A 151 9.70 -6.35 -22.47
C GLU A 151 8.88 -5.13 -21.98
N TRP A 152 7.58 -5.07 -22.34
CA TRP A 152 6.71 -3.95 -22.01
C TRP A 152 5.38 -4.43 -21.42
N THR A 153 4.84 -3.67 -20.47
CA THR A 153 3.49 -3.90 -19.91
C THR A 153 2.60 -2.73 -20.29
N CYS A 154 1.47 -3.02 -20.94
CA CYS A 154 0.40 -2.06 -21.19
C CYS A 154 -0.47 -1.95 -19.95
N ILE A 155 -0.74 -0.73 -19.48
CA ILE A 155 -1.74 -0.46 -18.45
C ILE A 155 -2.99 0.06 -19.17
N ILE A 156 -4.06 -0.72 -19.09
CA ILE A 156 -5.37 -0.35 -19.64
C ILE A 156 -6.25 0.09 -18.48
N VAL A 157 -6.94 1.20 -18.66
CA VAL A 157 -7.85 1.79 -17.68
C VAL A 157 -9.20 1.94 -18.35
N GLY A 158 -10.25 1.44 -17.71
CA GLY A 158 -11.63 1.64 -18.17
C GLY A 158 -12.30 2.73 -17.35
N PHE A 159 -13.09 3.57 -18.01
CA PHE A 159 -13.84 4.65 -17.39
C PHE A 159 -15.34 4.39 -17.36
N THR A 160 -16.05 5.10 -16.47
CA THR A 160 -17.51 5.04 -16.33
C THR A 160 -18.29 5.34 -17.61
N THR A 161 -17.71 6.11 -18.52
CA THR A 161 -18.28 6.45 -19.84
C THR A 161 -18.12 5.33 -20.86
N GLY A 162 -17.27 4.35 -20.60
CA GLY A 162 -16.96 3.25 -21.51
C GLY A 162 -15.89 3.57 -22.56
N TYR A 163 -15.21 4.72 -22.45
CA TYR A 163 -13.99 5.04 -23.19
C TYR A 163 -12.76 4.38 -22.58
#